data_AF-A0A917RG03-F1
#
_entry.id   AF-A0A917RG03-F1
#
_cell.length_a   1.000
_cell.length_b   1.000
_cell.length_c   1.000
_cell.angle_alpha   90.00
_cell.angle_beta   90.00
_cell.angle_gamma   90.00
#
_symmetry.space_group_name_H-M   'P 1'
#
loop_
_entity.id
_entity.type
_entity.pdbx_description
1 polymer ?
#
loop_
_entity_poly.entity_id
_entity_poly.type
_entity_poly.pdbx_seq_one_letter_code
_entity_poly.pdbx_strand_id
1 'polypeptide(L)' 'MAGRKTSVSFDEETLEILARRAAEADLDRSAYLAQLVHRDDLRRRIATDSATLNAAGYTPDRASAMTASLIMQRRSVG' A
#
# COMPACT_ATOMS: atom_id res chain seq x y z
N MET A 1 -9.30 13.73 -27.59
CA MET A 1 -8.91 14.08 -26.20
C MET A 1 -7.43 13.80 -26.05
N ALA A 2 -6.57 14.79 -26.27
CA ALA A 2 -5.12 14.62 -26.11
C ALA A 2 -4.81 14.61 -24.60
N GLY A 3 -4.33 13.46 -24.09
CA GLY A 3 -3.92 13.35 -22.69
C GLY A 3 -2.85 14.38 -22.37
N ARG A 4 -3.12 15.25 -21.39
CA ARG A 4 -2.17 16.26 -20.91
C ARG A 4 -0.96 15.53 -20.33
N LYS A 5 0.14 15.46 -21.08
CA LYS A 5 1.41 14.95 -20.57
C LYS A 5 1.95 15.96 -19.56
N THR A 6 1.65 15.76 -18.28
CA THR A 6 2.32 16.47 -17.19
C THR A 6 3.78 16.06 -17.20
N SER A 7 4.66 16.91 -17.73
CA SER A 7 6.10 16.68 -17.69
C SER A 7 6.59 16.87 -16.26
N VAL A 8 6.98 15.78 -15.61
CA VAL A 8 7.63 15.79 -14.30
C VAL A 8 9.13 15.71 -14.54
N SER A 9 9.89 16.69 -14.06
CA SER A 9 11.35 16.67 -14.08
C SER A 9 11.89 16.07 -12.79
N PHE A 10 12.83 15.14 -12.92
CA PHE A 10 13.61 14.59 -11.82
C PHE A 10 15.06 15.08 -11.92
N ASP A 11 15.75 15.17 -10.79
CA ASP A 11 17.20 15.34 -10.81
C ASP A 11 17.90 14.11 -11.39
N GLU A 12 19.17 14.29 -11.75
CA GLU A 12 19.96 13.27 -12.42
C GLU A 12 20.16 12.01 -11.55
N GLU A 13 20.42 12.19 -10.26
CA GLU A 13 20.55 11.09 -9.30
C GLU A 13 19.28 10.23 -9.24
N THR A 14 18.10 10.87 -9.18
CA THR A 14 16.82 10.16 -9.17
C THR A 14 16.59 9.42 -10.49
N LEU A 15 16.98 9.99 -11.63
CA LEU A 15 16.89 9.32 -12.93
C LEU A 15 17.80 8.10 -13.01
N GLU A 16 19.01 8.17 -12.47
CA GLU A 16 19.94 7.04 -12.39
C GLU A 16 19.39 5.92 -11.51
N ILE A 17 18.87 6.27 -10.33
CA ILE A 17 18.23 5.31 -9.43
C ILE A 17 17.04 4.64 -10.13
N LEU A 18 16.17 5.43 -10.78
CA LEU A 18 15.03 4.90 -11.52
C LEU A 18 15.47 3.98 -12.67
N ALA A 19 16.50 4.35 -13.41
CA ALA A 19 17.03 3.52 -14.50
C ALA A 19 17.59 2.20 -13.98
N ARG A 20 18.41 2.23 -12.92
CA ARG A 20 18.97 1.03 -12.31
C ARG A 20 17.88 0.09 -11.79
N ARG A 21 16.89 0.63 -11.07
CA ARG A 21 15.78 -0.17 -10.52
C ARG A 21 14.87 -0.73 -11.60
N ALA A 22 14.63 0.02 -12.67
CA ALA A 22 13.87 -0.46 -13.82
C ALA A 22 14.59 -1.63 -14.51
N ALA A 23 15.92 -1.54 -14.68
CA ALA A 23 16.73 -2.63 -15.21
C ALA A 23 16.73 -3.87 -14.29
N GLU A 24 16.83 -3.70 -12.97
CA GLU A 24 16.70 -4.79 -11.99
C GLU A 24 15.33 -5.51 -12.08
N ALA A 25 14.29 -4.79 -12.50
CA ALA A 25 12.93 -5.30 -12.64
C ALA A 25 12.59 -5.79 -14.07
N ASP A 26 13.55 -5.73 -15.00
CA ASP A 26 13.35 -6.01 -16.44
C ASP A 26 12.22 -5.17 -17.07
N LEU A 27 12.18 -3.87 -16.72
CA LEU A 27 11.18 -2.92 -17.18
C LEU A 27 11.82 -1.67 -17.78
N ASP A 28 11.08 -1.03 -18.68
CA ASP A 28 11.37 0.34 -19.09
C ASP A 28 11.21 1.31 -17.92
N ARG A 29 12.02 2.38 -17.89
CA ARG A 29 11.97 3.40 -16.84
C ARG A 29 10.58 4.00 -16.62
N SER A 30 9.85 4.27 -17.71
CA SER A 30 8.48 4.80 -17.65
C SER A 30 7.47 3.78 -17.12
N ALA A 31 7.61 2.51 -17.49
CA ALA A 31 6.78 1.41 -16.99
C ALA A 31 7.03 1.18 -15.49
N TYR A 32 8.29 1.20 -15.07
CA TYR A 32 8.68 1.10 -13.67
C TYR A 32 8.13 2.28 -12.85
N LEU A 33 8.23 3.51 -13.36
CA LEU A 33 7.65 4.69 -12.70
C LEU A 33 6.12 4.56 -12.57
N ALA A 34 5.43 4.12 -13.61
CA ALA A 34 3.97 3.89 -13.55
C ALA A 34 3.61 2.84 -12.49
N GLN A 35 4.40 1.76 -12.37
CA GLN A 35 4.22 0.74 -11.34
C GLN A 35 4.42 1.32 -9.92
N LEU A 36 5.44 2.17 -9.72
CA LEU A 36 5.66 2.85 -8.44
C LEU A 36 4.50 3.77 -8.05
N VAL A 37 3.98 4.55 -9.01
CA VAL A 37 2.82 5.42 -8.80
C VAL A 37 1.59 4.59 -8.43
N HIS A 38 1.33 3.50 -9.15
CA HIS A 38 0.21 2.61 -8.84
C HIS A 38 0.34 1.98 -7.44
N ARG A 39 1.55 1.55 -7.06
CA ARG A 39 1.81 1.00 -5.72
C ARG A 39 1.58 2.03 -4.62
N ASP A 40 1.99 3.28 -4.84
CA ASP A 40 1.76 4.36 -3.87
C ASP A 40 0.27 4.69 -3.73
N ASP A 41 -0.48 4.72 -4.84
CA ASP A 41 -1.93 4.89 -4.83
C ASP A 41 -2.62 3.79 -4.01
N LEU A 42 -2.29 2.52 -4.28
CA LEU A 42 -2.82 1.39 -3.51
C LEU A 42 -2.47 1.51 -2.02
N ARG A 43 -1.24 1.91 -1.68
CA ARG A 43 -0.82 2.11 -0.29
C ARG A 43 -1.68 3.18 0.40
N ARG A 44 -1.95 4.31 -0.28
CA ARG A 44 -2.80 5.37 0.25
C ARG A 44 -4.22 4.90 0.47
N ARG A 45 -4.80 4.17 -0.49
CA ARG A 45 -6.15 3.61 -0.38
C ARG A 45 -6.27 2.66 0.81
N ILE A 46 -5.33 1.72 0.95
CA ILE A 46 -5.29 0.81 2.11
C ILE A 46 -5.18 1.58 3.43
N ALA A 47 -4.33 2.61 3.49
CA ALA A 47 -4.20 3.44 4.69
C ALA A 47 -5.52 4.16 5.04
N THR A 48 -6.22 4.71 4.04
CA THR A 48 -7.54 5.33 4.22
C THR A 48 -8.56 4.31 4.69
N ASP A 49 -8.67 3.17 4.02
CA ASP A 49 -9.63 2.11 4.38
C ASP A 49 -9.36 1.59 5.81
N SER A 50 -8.09 1.41 6.16
CA SER A 50 -7.68 0.99 7.50
C SER A 50 -8.05 2.05 8.55
N ALA A 51 -7.86 3.34 8.25
CA ALA A 51 -8.27 4.42 9.14
C ALA A 51 -9.80 4.45 9.31
N THR A 52 -10.57 4.22 8.24
CA THR A 52 -12.03 4.13 8.29
C THR A 52 -12.50 2.95 9.15
N LEU A 53 -11.92 1.77 8.98
CA LEU A 53 -12.23 0.59 9.79
C LEU A 53 -11.90 0.82 11.27
N ASN A 54 -10.74 1.41 11.56
CA ASN A 54 -10.34 1.76 12.92
C ASN A 54 -11.31 2.77 13.55
N ALA A 55 -11.73 3.81 12.80
CA ALA A 55 -12.69 4.81 13.26
C ALA A 55 -14.09 4.21 13.51
N ALA A 56 -14.49 3.22 12.72
CA ALA A 56 -15.71 2.44 12.93
C ALA A 56 -15.60 1.43 14.10
N GLY A 57 -14.46 1.38 14.79
CA GLY A 57 -14.23 0.49 15.93
C GLY A 57 -13.72 -0.90 15.56
N TYR A 58 -13.56 -1.21 14.27
CA TYR A 58 -12.92 -2.42 13.77
C TYR A 58 -11.39 -2.29 13.84
N THR A 59 -10.87 -2.27 15.06
CA THR A 59 -9.44 -2.40 15.30
C THR A 59 -9.05 -3.89 15.25
N PRO A 60 -8.06 -4.30 14.45
CA PRO A 60 -7.63 -5.70 14.36
C PRO A 60 -7.25 -6.27 15.74
N ASP A 61 -6.71 -5.42 16.61
CA ASP A 61 -6.32 -5.78 17.97
C ASP A 61 -7.52 -6.09 18.87
N ARG A 62 -8.63 -5.33 18.78
CA ARG A 62 -9.86 -5.64 19.54
C ARG A 62 -10.61 -6.83 18.97
N ALA A 63 -10.66 -6.98 17.65
CA ALA A 63 -11.33 -8.13 17.02
C ALA A 63 -10.57 -9.43 17.30
N SER A 64 -9.24 -9.41 17.23
CA SER A 64 -8.40 -10.58 17.57
C SER A 64 -8.42 -10.87 19.07
N ALA A 65 -8.37 -9.84 19.93
CA ALA A 65 -8.51 -10.00 21.38
C ALA A 65 -9.88 -10.54 21.77
N MET A 66 -10.98 -10.03 21.19
CA MET A 66 -12.33 -10.57 21.45
C MET A 66 -12.48 -12.01 20.97
N THR A 67 -11.94 -12.34 19.79
CA THR A 67 -11.98 -13.72 19.27
C THR A 67 -11.15 -14.66 20.16
N ALA A 68 -9.97 -14.23 20.61
CA ALA A 68 -9.14 -14.97 21.56
C ALA A 68 -9.85 -15.16 22.91
N SER A 69 -10.48 -14.11 23.46
CA SER A 69 -11.26 -14.18 24.70
C SER A 69 -12.46 -15.13 24.58
N LEU A 70 -13.18 -15.09 23.46
CA LEU A 70 -14.31 -16.00 23.20
C LEU A 70 -13.86 -17.46 23.09
N ILE A 71 -12.71 -17.72 22.45
CA ILE A 71 -12.11 -19.06 22.35
C ILE A 71 -11.66 -19.56 23.73
N MET A 72 -11.04 -18.71 24.55
CA MET A 72 -10.63 -19.07 25.92
C MET A 72 -11.84 -19.34 26.81
N GLN A 73 -12.89 -18.52 26.73
CA GLN A 73 -14.12 -18.71 27.49
C GLN A 73 -14.82 -20.03 27.12
N ARG A 74 -14.87 -20.39 25.83
CA ARG A 74 -15.46 -21.67 25.41
C ARG A 74 -14.70 -22.89 25.94
N ARG A 75 -13.42 -22.74 26.26
CA ARG A 75 -12.55 -23.80 26.78
C ARG A 75 -12.60 -23.94 28.31
N SER A 76 -13.10 -22.93 29.03
CA SER A 76 -13.22 -22.96 30.51
C SER A 76 -14.57 -23.49 31.02
N VAL A 77 -15.53 -23.75 30.12
CA VAL A 77 -16.88 -24.25 30.46
C VAL A 77 -17.11 -25.68 29.94
N GLY A 78 -16.04 -26.38 29.54
CA GLY A 78 -16.05 -27.81 29.22
C GLY A 78 -15.13 -28.55 30.16
#